data_AF-A0A954XAC2-F1
#
_entry.id   AF-A0A954XAC2-F1
#
_cell.length_a   1.000
_cell.length_b   1.000
_cell.length_c   1.000
_cell.angle_alpha   90.00
_cell.angle_beta   90.00
_cell.angle_gamma   90.00
#
_symmetry.space_group_name_H-M   'P 1'
#
loop_
_entity.id
_entity.type
_entity.pdbx_description
1 polymer ?
#
loop_
_entity_poly.entity_id
_entity_poly.type
_entity_poly.pdbx_seq_one_letter_code
_entity_poly.pdbx_strand_id
1 'polypeptide(L)' 'MSSPTCRAKLDGLIIRGDRIIGSVALPSDPDAFIAQFNRRYEAVGMRVTPRENLEMYPSCHDELGGEPSK' A
#
# COMPACT_ATOMS: atom_id res chain seq x y z
N MET A 1 12.81 -29.12 -12.75
CA MET A 1 12.21 -27.95 -13.43
C MET A 1 11.67 -27.04 -12.33
N SER A 2 12.42 -26.00 -11.96
CA SER A 2 11.99 -25.08 -10.90
C SER A 2 11.12 -24.00 -11.53
N SER A 3 9.81 -24.07 -11.31
CA SER A 3 8.92 -22.98 -11.66
C SER A 3 9.44 -21.70 -10.99
N PRO A 4 9.68 -20.59 -11.70
CA PRO A 4 9.85 -19.32 -11.03
C PRO A 4 8.51 -19.04 -10.37
N THR A 5 8.42 -19.20 -9.06
CA THR A 5 7.37 -18.56 -8.27
C THR A 5 7.59 -17.08 -8.48
N CYS A 6 6.95 -16.54 -9.53
CA CYS A 6 6.85 -15.13 -9.81
C CYS A 6 6.09 -14.57 -8.61
N ARG A 7 6.85 -14.19 -7.59
CA ARG A 7 6.34 -13.64 -6.35
C ARG A 7 5.80 -12.29 -6.76
N ALA A 8 4.52 -12.27 -7.16
CA ALA A 8 3.84 -11.09 -7.66
C ALA A 8 4.13 -9.98 -6.66
N LYS A 9 4.89 -8.98 -7.11
CA LYS A 9 5.34 -7.92 -6.23
C LYS A 9 4.08 -7.14 -5.85
N LEU A 10 3.71 -7.25 -4.57
CA LEU A 10 2.49 -6.63 -4.04
C LEU A 10 2.81 -5.15 -3.80
N ASP A 11 2.78 -4.37 -4.88
CA ASP A 11 3.11 -2.94 -4.87
C ASP A 11 1.87 -2.04 -4.71
N GLY A 12 0.65 -2.59 -4.70
CA GLY A 12 -0.58 -1.83 -4.46
C GLY A 12 -1.08 -2.01 -3.04
N LEU A 13 -1.52 -0.94 -2.41
CA LEU A 13 -2.14 -0.95 -1.08
C LEU A 13 -3.59 -0.51 -1.20
N ILE A 14 -4.49 -1.31 -0.63
CA ILE A 14 -5.91 -1.02 -0.57
C ILE A 14 -6.18 -0.31 0.76
N ILE A 15 -6.70 0.91 0.66
CA ILE A 15 -7.02 1.78 1.78
C ILE A 15 -8.54 1.94 1.85
N ARG A 16 -9.11 1.85 3.05
CA ARG A 16 -10.51 2.20 3.33
C ARG A 16 -10.56 3.27 4.41
N GLY A 17 -11.03 4.46 4.06
CA GLY A 17 -10.88 5.65 4.91
C GLY A 17 -9.41 5.94 5.18
N ASP A 18 -9.00 5.76 6.45
CA ASP A 18 -7.63 6.02 6.93
C ASP A 18 -6.81 4.73 7.19
N ARG A 19 -7.39 3.55 6.92
CA ARG A 19 -6.75 2.26 7.24
C ARG A 19 -6.35 1.51 5.99
N ILE A 20 -5.15 0.93 6.00
CA ILE A 20 -4.74 -0.08 5.03
C ILE A 20 -5.46 -1.38 5.37
N ILE A 21 -6.24 -1.90 4.44
CA ILE A 21 -7.03 -3.13 4.60
C ILE A 21 -6.48 -4.30 3.80
N GLY A 22 -5.48 -4.08 2.94
CA GLY A 22 -4.83 -5.14 2.20
C GLY A 22 -3.81 -4.64 1.18
N SER A 23 -3.24 -5.59 0.45
CA SER A 23 -2.31 -5.33 -0.65
C SER A 23 -2.73 -6.11 -1.91
N VAL A 24 -2.39 -5.56 -3.07
CA VAL A 24 -2.71 -6.12 -4.39
C VAL A 24 -1.48 -6.05 -5.28
N ALA A 25 -1.32 -7.05 -6.15
CA ALA A 25 -0.30 -7.01 -7.19
C ALA A 25 -0.75 -5.99 -8.25
N LEU A 26 0.09 -5.00 -8.51
CA LEU A 26 -0.16 -4.05 -9.58
C LEU A 26 0.38 -4.59 -10.91
N PRO A 27 -0.32 -4.35 -12.03
CA PRO A 27 0.22 -4.63 -13.35
C PRO A 27 1.38 -3.66 -13.69
N SER A 28 2.12 -3.94 -14.76
CA SER A 28 3.22 -3.07 -15.22
C SER A 28 2.78 -1.64 -15.55
N ASP A 29 1.53 -1.45 -15.94
CA ASP A 29 0.89 -0.14 -16.12
C ASP A 29 -0.17 0.07 -15.02
N PRO A 30 0.24 0.54 -13.83
CA PRO A 30 -0.64 0.61 -12.67
C PRO A 30 -1.67 1.75 -12.78
N ASP A 31 -1.38 2.82 -13.54
CA ASP A 31 -2.18 4.04 -13.61
C ASP A 31 -3.63 3.77 -14.05
N ALA A 32 -3.82 3.04 -15.15
CA ALA A 32 -5.14 2.71 -15.65
C ALA A 32 -5.94 1.83 -14.67
N PHE A 33 -5.25 0.87 -14.03
CA PHE A 33 -5.85 0.01 -13.01
C PHE A 33 -6.27 0.80 -11.77
N ILE A 34 -5.38 1.66 -11.26
CA ILE A 34 -5.62 2.49 -10.08
C ILE A 34 -6.80 3.43 -10.33
N ALA A 35 -6.82 4.11 -11.47
CA ALA A 35 -7.89 5.03 -11.84
C ALA A 35 -9.25 4.30 -11.93
N GLN A 36 -9.28 3.12 -12.57
CA GLN A 36 -10.50 2.33 -12.70
C GLN A 36 -10.99 1.78 -11.36
N PHE A 37 -10.09 1.25 -10.54
CA PHE A 37 -10.42 0.73 -9.20
C PHE A 37 -10.97 1.85 -8.31
N ASN A 38 -10.28 2.99 -8.25
CA ASN A 38 -10.70 4.12 -7.42
C ASN A 38 -12.05 4.65 -7.86
N ARG A 39 -12.27 4.87 -9.16
CA ARG A 39 -13.59 5.28 -9.68
C ARG A 39 -14.68 4.27 -9.31
N ARG A 40 -14.40 2.98 -9.32
CA ARG A 40 -15.40 1.93 -9.05
C ARG A 40 -15.74 1.81 -7.57
N TYR A 41 -14.76 1.97 -6.69
CA TYR A 41 -14.89 1.69 -5.25
C TYR A 41 -14.90 2.94 -4.36
N GLU A 42 -14.83 4.14 -4.96
CA GLU A 42 -14.99 5.42 -4.26
C GLU A 42 -16.28 5.48 -3.42
N ALA A 43 -17.39 4.98 -3.97
CA ALA A 43 -18.69 4.98 -3.29
C ALA A 43 -18.71 4.19 -1.97
N VAL A 44 -17.78 3.23 -1.78
CA VAL A 44 -17.63 2.45 -0.54
C VAL A 44 -16.43 2.91 0.29
N GLY A 45 -15.81 4.04 -0.09
CA GLY A 45 -14.67 4.65 0.59
C GLY A 45 -13.38 3.86 0.45
N MET A 46 -13.25 3.05 -0.60
CA MET A 46 -12.05 2.25 -0.88
C MET A 46 -11.25 2.85 -2.03
N ARG A 47 -9.93 2.86 -1.87
CA ARG A 47 -8.96 3.30 -2.88
C ARG A 47 -7.75 2.39 -2.89
N VAL A 48 -7.13 2.22 -4.04
CA VAL A 48 -5.81 1.63 -4.18
C VAL A 48 -4.79 2.74 -4.41
N THR A 49 -3.63 2.62 -3.77
CA THR A 49 -2.47 3.48 -3.98
C THR A 49 -1.22 2.64 -4.22
N PRO A 50 -0.25 3.09 -5.02
CA PRO A 50 1.07 2.50 -5.04
C PRO A 50 1.72 2.57 -3.65
N ARG A 51 2.43 1.53 -3.27
CA ARG A 51 3.17 1.43 -2.01
C ARG A 51 4.29 2.46 -1.94
N GLU A 52 4.96 2.74 -3.06
CA GLU A 52 5.98 3.80 -3.18
C GLU A 52 5.44 5.18 -2.80
N ASN A 53 4.14 5.43 -3.01
CA ASN A 53 3.50 6.70 -2.69
C ASN A 53 3.25 6.87 -1.18
N LEU A 54 3.35 5.79 -0.40
CA LEU A 54 3.24 5.79 1.06
C LEU A 54 4.59 5.99 1.76
N GLU A 55 5.72 5.83 1.07
CA GLU A 55 7.06 6.13 1.61
C GLU A 55 7.33 7.65 1.77
N MET A 56 6.39 8.49 1.32
CA MET A 56 6.35 9.93 1.64
C MET A 56 5.69 10.25 2.98
N TYR A 57 5.02 9.28 3.63
CA TYR A 57 4.76 9.41 5.06
C TYR A 57 6.07 9.09 5.76
N PRO A 58 6.63 10.00 6.58
CA PRO A 58 7.74 9.62 7.44
C PRO A 58 7.27 8.38 8.18
N SER A 59 8.05 7.31 8.06
CA SER A 59 7.93 6.14 8.91
C SER A 59 7.56 6.65 10.29
N CYS A 60 6.45 6.18 10.86
CA CYS A 60 6.26 6.28 12.30
C CYS A 60 7.40 5.49 12.92
N HIS A 61 8.56 6.13 13.04
CA HIS A 61 9.64 5.67 13.86
C HIS A 61 9.14 5.89 15.27
N ASP A 62 8.87 4.76 15.89
CA ASP A 62 8.62 4.58 17.30
C ASP A 62 9.74 5.27 18.09
N GLU A 63 9.48 6.46 18.65
CA GLU A 63 10.31 7.07 19.69
C GLU A 63 9.56 7.09 21.04
N LEU A 64 8.78 6.04 21.31
CA LEU A 64 8.36 5.72 22.68
C LEU A 64 9.53 5.07 23.42
N GLY A 65 10.43 5.89 23.93
CA GLY A 65 11.58 5.41 24.68
C GLY A 65 12.38 6.51 25.33
N GLY A 66 11.74 7.38 26.11
CA GLY A 66 12.46 8.21 27.06
C GLY A 66 13.25 7.33 28.04
N GLU A 67 14.56 7.28 27.91
CA GLU A 67 15.44 6.84 28.98
C GLU A 67 15.56 7.95 30.03
N PRO A 68 15.17 7.74 31.30
CA PRO A 68 15.70 8.52 32.39
C PRO A 68 17.00 7.86 32.81
N SER A 69 18.10 8.20 32.15
CA SER A 69 19.43 7.82 32.64
C SER A 69 19.94 8.91 33.59
N LYS A 70 20.15 8.45 34.81
CA LYS A 70 20.34 9.15 36.09
C LYS A 70 21.71 9.81 36.23
#